data_AF-A0A936UDH6-F1
#
_entry.id   AF-A0A936UDH6-F1
#
_cell.length_a   1.000
_cell.length_b   1.000
_cell.length_c   1.000
_cell.angle_alpha   90.00
_cell.angle_beta   90.00
_cell.angle_gamma   90.00
#
_symmetry.space_group_name_H-M   'P 1'
#
loop_
_entity.id
_entity.type
_entity.pdbx_description
1 polymer ?
#
loop_
_entity_poly.entity_id
_entity_poly.type
_entity_poly.pdbx_seq_one_letter_code
_entity_poly.pdbx_strand_id
1 'polypeptide(L)' 'MKERLETEWVELLRTRVGLSREQLPFLWDCDFMFGESIADASERYVLCEINVSSVAPFPDSAIQPLVSAVQRRLKQI' A
#
# COMPACT_ATOMS: atom_id res chain seq x y z
N MET A 1 2.78 -14.56 3.31
CA MET A 1 2.41 -13.22 3.84
C MET A 1 1.28 -12.58 3.05
N LYS A 2 1.37 -12.48 1.71
CA LYS A 2 0.29 -11.96 0.86
C LYS A 2 -1.09 -12.54 1.16
N GLU A 3 -1.20 -13.87 1.25
CA GLU A 3 -2.47 -14.54 1.53
C GLU A 3 -3.06 -14.12 2.89
N ARG A 4 -2.25 -14.10 3.96
CA ARG A 4 -2.68 -13.63 5.29
C ARG A 4 -3.08 -12.16 5.29
N LEU A 5 -2.41 -11.32 4.51
CA LEU A 5 -2.80 -9.93 4.33
C LEU A 5 -4.22 -9.85 3.74
N GLU A 6 -4.47 -10.55 2.63
CA GLU A 6 -5.74 -10.50 1.89
C GLU A 6 -6.92 -11.14 2.64
N THR A 7 -6.68 -12.20 3.41
CA THR A 7 -7.76 -12.98 4.06
C THR A 7 -7.94 -12.71 5.54
N GLU A 8 -6.89 -12.34 6.28
CA GLU A 8 -6.96 -12.09 7.72
C GLU A 8 -6.92 -10.60 8.04
N TRP A 9 -5.86 -9.91 7.62
CA TRP A 9 -5.56 -8.57 8.17
C TRP A 9 -6.40 -7.47 7.55
N VAL A 10 -6.58 -7.49 6.23
CA VAL A 10 -7.49 -6.55 5.54
C VAL A 10 -8.90 -6.73 6.09
N GLU A 11 -9.36 -7.96 6.31
CA GLU A 11 -10.70 -8.23 6.82
C GLU A 11 -10.87 -7.79 8.28
N LEU A 12 -9.85 -8.02 9.12
CA LEU A 12 -9.84 -7.53 10.50
C LEU A 12 -9.89 -6.00 10.53
N LEU A 13 -9.07 -5.31 9.73
CA LEU A 13 -9.06 -3.85 9.63
C LEU A 13 -10.44 -3.34 9.19
N ARG A 14 -11.01 -3.90 8.11
CA ARG A 14 -12.37 -3.60 7.62
C ARG A 14 -13.41 -3.64 8.72
N THR A 15 -13.40 -4.74 9.48
CA THR A 15 -14.35 -4.97 10.58
C THR A 15 -14.14 -3.96 11.72
N ARG A 16 -12.88 -3.64 12.04
CA ARG A 16 -12.54 -2.70 13.12
C ARG A 16 -12.91 -1.26 12.81
N VAL A 17 -12.83 -0.86 11.54
CA VAL A 17 -13.15 0.51 11.10
C VAL A 17 -14.54 0.66 10.49
N GLY A 18 -15.33 -0.43 10.42
CA GLY A 18 -16.71 -0.42 9.94
C GLY A 18 -16.85 -0.20 8.44
N LEU A 19 -15.88 -0.64 7.63
CA LEU A 19 -15.92 -0.53 6.17
C LEU A 19 -16.56 -1.76 5.54
N SER A 20 -17.30 -1.61 4.44
CA SER A 20 -17.74 -2.67 3.53
C SER A 20 -16.60 -3.08 2.57
N ARG A 21 -16.71 -4.24 1.90
CA ARG A 21 -15.62 -4.75 1.06
C ARG A 21 -15.49 -3.95 -0.23
N GLU A 22 -16.60 -3.39 -0.66
CA GLU A 22 -16.76 -2.52 -1.82
C GLU A 22 -16.23 -1.11 -1.56
N GLN A 23 -16.09 -0.73 -0.28
CA GLN A 23 -15.50 0.55 0.14
C GLN A 23 -13.98 0.48 0.27
N LEU A 24 -13.39 -0.72 0.16
CA LEU A 24 -11.95 -0.87 0.22
C LEU A 24 -11.28 -0.25 -1.02
N PRO A 25 -10.13 0.44 -0.84
CA PRO A 25 -9.38 0.97 -1.97
C PRO A 25 -8.85 -0.11 -2.88
N PHE A 26 -8.48 0.32 -4.10
CA PHE A 26 -7.89 -0.54 -5.11
C PHE A 26 -6.45 -0.96 -4.79
N LEU A 27 -5.74 -0.16 -3.97
CA LEU A 27 -4.35 -0.37 -3.62
C LEU A 27 -4.16 -0.38 -2.11
N TRP A 28 -3.39 -1.38 -1.67
CA TRP A 28 -2.89 -1.53 -0.32
C TRP A 28 -1.46 -2.02 -0.37
N ASP A 29 -0.68 -1.51 0.56
CA ASP A 29 0.70 -1.89 0.79
C ASP A 29 0.90 -2.09 2.30
N CYS A 30 1.85 -2.96 2.62
CA CYS A 30 2.16 -3.29 4.00
C CYS A 30 3.67 -3.39 4.17
N ASP A 31 4.14 -2.74 5.22
CA ASP A 31 5.56 -2.74 5.57
C ASP A 31 5.82 -3.70 6.73
N PHE A 32 6.93 -4.43 6.59
CA PHE A 32 7.37 -5.45 7.53
C PHE A 32 8.80 -5.19 7.97
N MET A 33 9.06 -5.46 9.25
CA MET A 33 10.41 -5.60 9.76
C MET A 33 10.67 -7.05 10.18
N PHE A 34 11.93 -7.46 10.18
CA PHE A 34 12.32 -8.72 10.79
C PHE A 34 12.03 -8.68 12.30
N GLY A 35 11.36 -9.71 12.79
CA GLY A 35 11.18 -9.95 14.21
C GLY A 35 12.43 -10.61 14.82
N GLU A 36 12.37 -10.84 16.13
CA GLU A 36 13.45 -11.54 16.83
C GLU A 36 13.72 -12.92 16.23
N SER A 37 15.00 -13.25 16.05
CA SER A 37 15.44 -14.56 15.60
C SER A 37 15.25 -15.56 16.74
N ILE A 38 14.44 -16.58 16.50
CA ILE A 38 14.27 -17.72 17.41
C ILE A 38 15.08 -18.87 16.82
N ALA A 39 15.68 -19.69 17.67
CA ALA A 39 16.58 -20.79 17.30
C ALA A 39 15.97 -21.84 16.32
N ASP A 40 14.66 -21.75 16.02
CA ASP A 40 13.89 -22.63 15.13
C ASP A 40 13.83 -22.16 13.66
N ALA A 41 14.71 -21.22 13.26
CA ALA A 41 15.01 -20.88 11.86
C ALA A 41 13.85 -20.36 10.96
N SER A 42 12.61 -20.28 11.45
CA SER A 42 11.53 -19.64 10.68
C SER A 42 11.68 -18.12 10.75
N GLU A 43 11.86 -17.47 9.61
CA GLU A 43 11.89 -16.01 9.51
C GLU A 43 10.59 -15.43 10.07
N ARG A 44 10.71 -14.61 11.11
CA ARG A 44 9.57 -13.93 11.73
C ARG A 44 9.52 -12.51 11.19
N TYR A 45 8.31 -12.08 10.84
CA TYR A 45 8.04 -10.72 10.39
C TYR A 45 7.05 -10.05 11.33
N VAL A 46 7.30 -8.79 11.65
CA VAL A 46 6.40 -7.92 12.39
C VAL A 46 5.73 -6.99 11.39
N LEU A 47 4.40 -6.98 11.36
CA LEU A 47 3.64 -5.99 10.61
C LEU A 47 3.81 -4.63 11.30
N CYS A 48 4.27 -3.63 10.56
CA CYS A 48 4.51 -2.28 11.08
C CYS A 48 3.39 -1.32 10.68
N GLU A 49 3.02 -1.33 9.40
CA GLU A 49 2.05 -0.41 8.83
C GLU A 49 1.21 -1.11 7.75
N ILE A 50 -0.05 -0.68 7.64
CA ILE A 50 -0.90 -0.97 6.48
C ILE A 50 -1.30 0.39 5.89
N ASN A 51 -0.88 0.64 4.65
CA ASN A 51 -1.25 1.81 3.88
C ASN A 51 -2.38 1.44 2.91
N VAL A 52 -3.33 2.35 2.79
CA VAL A 52 -4.64 2.11 2.19
C VAL A 52 -4.95 3.33 1.34
N SER A 53 -4.94 3.19 0.01
CA SER A 53 -5.02 4.35 -0.90
C SER A 53 -5.95 4.12 -2.08
N SER A 54 -6.95 4.99 -2.21
CA SER A 54 -7.80 5.09 -3.39
C SER A 54 -7.16 6.05 -4.38
N VAL A 55 -6.02 5.67 -4.96
CA VAL A 55 -5.52 6.38 -6.14
C VAL A 55 -6.40 5.93 -7.30
N ALA A 56 -7.33 6.79 -7.72
CA ALA A 56 -7.93 6.61 -9.03
C ALA A 56 -6.77 6.54 -10.04
N PRO A 57 -6.73 5.57 -10.98
CA PRO A 57 -5.73 5.60 -12.03
C PRO A 57 -5.77 7.00 -12.64
N PHE A 58 -4.63 7.69 -12.65
CA PHE A 58 -4.53 9.01 -13.26
C PHE A 58 -5.16 8.91 -14.65
N PRO A 59 -6.10 9.79 -15.02
CA PRO A 59 -6.68 9.70 -16.35
C PRO A 59 -5.53 9.81 -17.35
N ASP A 60 -5.61 9.11 -18.48
CA ASP A 60 -4.54 9.13 -19.50
C ASP A 60 -4.18 10.57 -19.91
N SER A 61 -5.16 11.48 -19.84
CA SER A 61 -5.01 12.92 -20.06
C SER A 61 -4.12 13.65 -19.05
N ALA A 62 -3.85 13.10 -17.87
CA ALA A 62 -3.02 13.71 -16.83
C ALA A 62 -1.51 13.50 -17.06
N ILE A 63 -1.12 12.48 -17.82
CA ILE A 63 0.30 12.15 -18.03
C ILE A 63 1.03 13.26 -18.79
N GLN A 64 0.47 13.73 -19.90
CA GLN A 64 1.12 14.74 -20.75
C GLN A 64 1.34 16.09 -20.02
N PRO A 65 0.35 16.64 -19.27
CA PRO A 65 0.55 17.84 -18.48
C PRO A 65 1.60 17.68 -17.37
N LEU A 66 1.63 16.51 -16.71
CA LEU A 66 2.60 16.21 -15.66
C LEU A 66 4.03 16.21 -16.21
N VAL A 67 4.26 15.49 -17.32
CA VAL A 67 5.57 15.45 -18.00
C VAL A 67 6.01 16.87 -18.40
N SER A 68 5.11 17.65 -18.98
CA SER A 68 5.39 19.03 -19.38
C SER A 68 5.80 19.92 -18.20
N ALA A 69 5.13 19.76 -17.05
CA ALA A 69 5.45 20.50 -15.83
C ALA A 69 6.82 20.13 -15.28
N VAL A 70 7.16 18.84 -15.23
CA VAL A 70 8.47 18.34 -14.79
C VAL A 70 9.58 18.87 -15.69
N GLN A 71 9.40 18.81 -17.02
CA GLN A 71 10.37 19.35 -17.98
C GLN A 71 10.63 20.85 -17.77
N ARG A 72 9.57 21.65 -17.53
CA ARG A 72 9.74 23.07 -17.23
C ARG A 72 10.55 23.28 -15.94
N ARG A 73 10.26 22.51 -14.89
CA ARG A 73 10.96 22.62 -13.61
C ARG A 73 12.44 22.29 -13.74
N LEU A 74 12.78 21.23 -14.45
CA LEU A 74 14.17 20.79 -14.65
C LEU A 74 15.01 21.79 -15.46
N LYS A 75 14.39 22.56 -16.37
CA LYS A 75 15.08 23.61 -17.14
C LYS A 75 15.32 24.90 -16.34
N GLN A 76 14.71 25.03 -15.17
CA GLN A 76 14.84 26.19 -14.28
C GLN A 76 15.83 25.96 -13.13
N ILE A 77 16.39 24.75 -13.05
CA ILE A 77 17.45 24.34 -12.11
C ILE A 77 18.76 24.39 -12.89
#